data_AF-A0A960H5J3-F1
#
_entry.id   AF-A0A960H5J3-F1
#
_cell.length_a   1.000
_cell.length_b   1.000
_cell.length_c   1.000
_cell.angle_alpha   90.00
_cell.angle_beta   90.00
_cell.angle_gamma   90.00
#
_symmetry.space_group_name_H-M   'P 1'
#
loop_
_entity.id
_entity.type
_entity.pdbx_description
1 polymer ?
#
loop_
_entity_poly.entity_id
_entity_poly.type
_entity_poly.pdbx_seq_one_letter_code
_entity_poly.pdbx_strand_id
1 'polypeptide(L)'
;MTVTLSRPTSRFHWVPTAAGWIIGVIATMSLISSVSPFLRHLIKVPREFVDAYLFNFPDTSFAWATVLALLAGALAARKRVAWWALILNLVLAIGFNVGYLVEGDETRLQTFGEIFGLSFHIAATVILLLAYKEFWAKVRRGALLKAAATLVAGNVIGILLAWGLLELFPGSLEPEYRLAYAINRVSGFATADPDLFVGRPHVFLNAIFGLFGALALIIAAVVLFQSQRAENALTGEDESAIRGLLEVYGKNDSLGYFATRRDKSVVFAPNGRAAVTYRVEVGVCLASGDPVGDPRAWQQAIAAWLELCQVYGWAPGVMGASSTGAQAYREAGLNALQLGDEAILYPDSFHLSGPDMRAVRQAVTRARRSGLSVRMRRHREFSAEEMAPVIKRAD
;
A
#
# COMPACT_ATOMS: atom_id res chain seq x y z
N MET A 1 -27.27 -24.64 0.17
CA MET A 1 -27.56 -23.20 -0.03
C MET A 1 -26.24 -22.49 -0.28
N THR A 2 -25.89 -22.35 -1.55
CA THR A 2 -24.77 -21.52 -2.02
C THR A 2 -25.12 -20.07 -1.74
N VAL A 3 -24.60 -19.52 -0.66
CA VAL A 3 -24.64 -18.07 -0.44
C VAL A 3 -23.60 -17.48 -1.39
N THR A 4 -24.00 -17.20 -2.63
CA THR A 4 -23.29 -16.24 -3.45
C THR A 4 -23.33 -14.91 -2.68
N LEU A 5 -22.24 -14.56 -2.02
CA LEU A 5 -22.02 -13.22 -1.44
C LEU A 5 -21.84 -12.19 -2.56
N SER A 6 -22.74 -12.15 -3.55
CA SER A 6 -22.93 -10.94 -4.34
C SER A 6 -23.66 -9.96 -3.43
N ARG A 7 -22.91 -9.26 -2.57
CA ARG A 7 -23.46 -8.15 -1.79
C ARG A 7 -24.14 -7.20 -2.77
N PRO A 8 -25.35 -6.70 -2.47
CA PRO A 8 -25.97 -5.66 -3.27
C PRO A 8 -24.96 -4.51 -3.37
N THR A 9 -24.58 -4.18 -4.60
CA THR A 9 -23.66 -3.08 -4.87
C THR A 9 -24.36 -1.82 -4.39
N SER A 10 -23.86 -1.27 -3.28
CA SER A 10 -24.31 0.02 -2.76
C SER A 10 -24.32 1.03 -3.90
N ARG A 11 -25.34 1.89 -3.95
CA ARG A 11 -25.44 2.96 -4.96
C ARG A 11 -24.23 3.91 -4.96
N PHE A 12 -23.42 3.88 -3.89
CA PHE A 12 -22.22 4.69 -3.71
C PHE A 12 -20.90 3.93 -3.91
N HIS A 13 -20.93 2.67 -4.40
CA HIS A 13 -19.71 1.88 -4.56
C HIS A 13 -18.64 2.54 -5.46
N TRP A 14 -19.05 3.43 -6.37
CA TRP A 14 -18.18 4.19 -7.27
C TRP A 14 -17.48 5.39 -6.60
N VAL A 15 -18.00 5.87 -5.45
CA VAL A 15 -17.55 7.12 -4.81
C VAL A 15 -16.07 7.09 -4.41
N PRO A 16 -15.53 6.02 -3.76
CA PRO A 16 -14.10 5.99 -3.41
C PRO A 16 -13.19 6.08 -4.63
N THR A 17 -13.55 5.38 -5.72
CA THR A 17 -12.79 5.40 -6.97
C THR A 17 -12.86 6.77 -7.63
N ALA A 18 -14.05 7.38 -7.72
CA ALA A 18 -14.19 8.72 -8.29
C ALA A 18 -13.47 9.79 -7.46
N ALA A 19 -13.59 9.76 -6.13
CA ALA A 19 -12.85 10.67 -5.24
C ALA A 19 -11.34 10.51 -5.41
N GLY A 20 -10.86 9.26 -5.48
CA GLY A 20 -9.45 8.96 -5.77
C GLY A 20 -9.00 9.53 -7.12
N TRP A 21 -9.79 9.36 -8.18
CA TRP A 21 -9.49 9.93 -9.50
C TRP A 21 -9.48 11.45 -9.53
N ILE A 22 -10.48 12.10 -8.93
CA ILE A 22 -10.57 13.57 -8.87
C ILE A 22 -9.34 14.15 -8.16
N ILE A 23 -9.03 13.64 -6.96
CA ILE A 23 -7.84 14.08 -6.22
C ILE A 23 -6.55 13.72 -6.97
N GLY A 24 -6.50 12.58 -7.68
CA GLY A 24 -5.36 12.16 -8.50
C GLY A 24 -5.10 13.09 -9.69
N VAL A 25 -6.16 13.58 -10.35
CA VAL A 25 -6.07 14.58 -11.41
C VAL A 25 -5.52 15.89 -10.86
N ILE A 26 -6.03 16.36 -9.71
CA ILE A 26 -5.52 17.57 -9.04
C ILE A 26 -4.05 17.39 -8.64
N ALA A 27 -3.67 16.23 -8.10
CA ALA A 27 -2.28 15.90 -7.76
C ALA A 27 -1.36 15.97 -9.00
N THR A 28 -1.83 15.47 -10.14
CA THR A 28 -1.08 15.49 -11.40
C THR A 28 -0.98 16.90 -11.95
N MET A 29 -2.05 17.70 -11.91
CA MET A 29 -2.00 19.12 -12.25
C MET A 29 -1.02 19.90 -11.37
N SER A 30 -1.00 19.63 -10.06
CA SER A 30 -0.06 20.23 -9.10
C SER A 30 1.39 19.83 -9.40
N LEU A 31 1.64 18.55 -9.72
CA LEU A 31 2.97 18.07 -10.10
C LEU A 31 3.44 18.71 -11.41
N ILE A 32 2.62 18.70 -12.45
CA ILE A 32 2.94 19.29 -13.77
C ILE A 32 3.22 20.79 -13.62
N SER A 33 2.40 21.50 -12.85
CA SER A 33 2.59 22.92 -12.54
C SER A 33 3.92 23.16 -11.83
N SER A 34 4.32 22.27 -10.93
CA SER A 34 5.57 22.37 -10.18
C SER A 34 6.81 22.09 -11.03
N VAL A 35 6.74 21.13 -11.96
CA VAL A 35 7.87 20.72 -12.81
C VAL A 35 8.14 21.67 -13.96
N SER A 36 7.09 22.18 -14.63
CA SER A 36 7.24 22.89 -15.90
C SER A 36 6.56 24.27 -15.88
N PRO A 37 7.34 25.37 -15.92
CA PRO A 37 6.80 26.73 -16.04
C PRO A 37 5.96 26.91 -17.32
N PHE A 38 6.34 26.25 -18.42
CA PHE A 38 5.59 26.30 -19.67
C PHE A 38 4.22 25.64 -19.53
N LEU A 39 4.17 24.42 -18.98
CA LEU A 39 2.88 23.74 -18.77
C LEU A 39 2.03 24.48 -17.74
N ARG A 40 2.63 25.03 -16.67
CA ARG A 40 1.95 25.89 -15.69
C ARG A 40 1.25 27.06 -16.37
N HIS A 41 1.92 27.71 -17.33
CA HIS A 41 1.32 28.80 -18.08
C HIS A 41 0.14 28.33 -18.94
N LEU A 42 0.28 27.19 -19.63
CA LEU A 42 -0.80 26.63 -20.46
C LEU A 42 -2.05 26.27 -19.64
N ILE A 43 -1.88 25.76 -18.42
CA ILE A 43 -3.00 25.39 -17.54
C ILE A 43 -3.39 26.51 -16.57
N LYS A 44 -2.88 27.73 -16.71
CA LYS A 44 -3.05 28.82 -15.74
C LYS A 44 -4.50 29.02 -15.30
N VAL A 45 -5.41 29.19 -16.26
CA VAL A 45 -6.83 29.47 -16.00
C VAL A 45 -7.54 28.32 -15.26
N PRO A 46 -7.55 27.07 -15.76
CA PRO A 46 -8.20 25.98 -15.03
C PRO A 46 -7.51 25.69 -13.70
N ARG A 47 -6.21 25.96 -13.60
CA ARG A 47 -5.42 25.76 -12.38
C ARG A 47 -5.82 26.75 -11.28
N GLU A 48 -5.80 28.05 -11.58
CA GLU A 48 -6.20 29.10 -10.62
C GLU A 48 -7.65 28.94 -10.17
N PHE A 49 -8.53 28.50 -11.07
CA PHE A 49 -9.92 28.20 -10.70
C PHE A 49 -10.03 27.03 -9.72
N VAL A 50 -9.33 25.92 -9.97
CA VAL A 50 -9.35 24.77 -9.07
C VAL A 50 -8.73 25.15 -7.71
N ASP A 51 -7.65 25.92 -7.70
CA ASP A 51 -6.92 26.32 -6.49
C ASP A 51 -7.77 27.22 -5.60
N ALA A 52 -8.38 28.25 -6.20
CA ALA A 52 -9.19 29.22 -5.50
C ALA A 52 -10.52 28.63 -4.99
N TYR A 53 -11.19 27.79 -5.78
CA TYR A 53 -12.60 27.47 -5.53
C TYR A 53 -12.89 25.99 -5.24
N LEU A 54 -12.05 25.04 -5.67
CA LEU A 54 -12.37 23.61 -5.56
C LEU A 54 -11.51 22.90 -4.54
N PHE A 55 -10.19 23.09 -4.60
CA PHE A 55 -9.26 22.42 -3.72
C PHE A 55 -7.96 23.22 -3.72
N ASN A 56 -7.53 23.73 -2.57
CA ASN A 56 -6.28 24.48 -2.47
C ASN A 56 -5.11 23.60 -2.95
N PHE A 57 -4.39 24.06 -3.98
CA PHE A 57 -3.14 23.50 -4.44
C PHE A 57 -2.14 24.61 -4.84
N PRO A 58 -1.16 24.93 -3.97
CA PRO A 58 -0.23 26.02 -4.23
C PRO A 58 0.66 25.74 -5.44
N ASP A 59 0.98 26.82 -6.17
CA ASP A 59 1.63 26.86 -7.49
C ASP A 59 2.98 26.14 -7.62
N THR A 60 3.61 25.77 -6.50
CA THR A 60 5.01 25.27 -6.44
C THR A 60 5.28 24.39 -5.22
N SER A 61 4.59 23.26 -5.09
CA SER A 61 4.81 22.36 -3.94
C SER A 61 4.79 20.89 -4.35
N PHE A 62 5.99 20.31 -4.57
CA PHE A 62 6.14 18.86 -4.74
C PHE A 62 5.60 18.09 -3.54
N ALA A 63 5.78 18.63 -2.35
CA ALA A 63 5.28 18.06 -1.11
C ALA A 63 3.73 18.00 -1.14
N TRP A 64 3.06 19.07 -1.55
CA TRP A 64 1.59 19.07 -1.67
C TRP A 64 1.09 18.11 -2.76
N ALA A 65 1.70 18.11 -3.94
CA ALA A 65 1.38 17.15 -5.00
C ALA A 65 1.51 15.70 -4.51
N THR A 66 2.51 15.43 -3.68
CA THR A 66 2.72 14.13 -3.03
C THR A 66 1.63 13.82 -2.01
N VAL A 67 1.24 14.78 -1.15
CA VAL A 67 0.11 14.61 -0.21
C VAL A 67 -1.16 14.24 -0.97
N LEU A 68 -1.48 14.99 -2.04
CA LEU A 68 -2.66 14.73 -2.87
C LEU A 68 -2.59 13.35 -3.52
N ALA A 69 -1.44 12.94 -4.05
CA ALA A 69 -1.27 11.62 -4.65
C ALA A 69 -1.45 10.48 -3.62
N LEU A 70 -0.90 10.65 -2.41
CA LEU A 70 -1.09 9.70 -1.30
C LEU A 70 -2.55 9.65 -0.86
N LEU A 71 -3.22 10.80 -0.77
CA LEU A 71 -4.65 10.90 -0.45
C LEU A 71 -5.51 10.21 -1.52
N ALA A 72 -5.23 10.45 -2.80
CA ALA A 72 -5.89 9.82 -3.94
C ALA A 72 -5.79 8.29 -3.89
N GLY A 73 -4.57 7.76 -3.70
CA GLY A 73 -4.35 6.33 -3.56
C GLY A 73 -5.06 5.74 -2.34
N ALA A 74 -5.05 6.44 -1.21
CA ALA A 74 -5.71 5.99 0.01
C ALA A 74 -7.25 6.02 -0.10
N LEU A 75 -7.84 7.00 -0.80
CA LEU A 75 -9.27 7.05 -1.12
C LEU A 75 -9.68 5.91 -2.06
N ALA A 76 -8.90 5.68 -3.12
CA ALA A 76 -9.14 4.56 -4.04
C ALA A 76 -9.03 3.20 -3.33
N ALA A 77 -8.10 3.09 -2.37
CA ALA A 77 -7.96 1.95 -1.46
C ALA A 77 -8.98 1.94 -0.30
N ARG A 78 -10.01 2.80 -0.35
CA ARG A 78 -11.15 2.86 0.59
C ARG A 78 -10.75 3.07 2.05
N LYS A 79 -9.62 3.73 2.30
CA LYS A 79 -9.08 3.95 3.65
C LYS A 79 -9.92 4.97 4.40
N ARG A 80 -10.38 4.60 5.61
CA ARG A 80 -11.23 5.47 6.43
C ARG A 80 -10.54 6.74 6.89
N VAL A 81 -9.23 6.67 7.12
CA VAL A 81 -8.42 7.85 7.50
C VAL A 81 -8.37 8.89 6.37
N ALA A 82 -8.28 8.44 5.12
CA ALA A 82 -8.28 9.33 3.96
C ALA A 82 -9.63 10.03 3.78
N TRP A 83 -10.72 9.33 4.05
CA TRP A 83 -12.06 9.91 4.07
C TRP A 83 -12.18 11.02 5.14
N TRP A 84 -11.67 10.79 6.36
CA TRP A 84 -11.65 11.82 7.41
C TRP A 84 -10.84 13.04 7.00
N ALA A 85 -9.64 12.82 6.42
CA ALA A 85 -8.79 13.91 5.94
C ALA A 85 -9.47 14.74 4.84
N LEU A 86 -10.15 14.08 3.89
CA LEU A 86 -10.89 14.75 2.83
C LEU A 86 -12.11 15.53 3.37
N ILE A 87 -12.91 14.92 4.25
CA ILE A 87 -14.05 15.61 4.88
C ILE A 87 -13.58 16.83 5.67
N LEU A 88 -12.52 16.70 6.46
CA LEU A 88 -11.97 17.83 7.21
C LEU A 88 -11.55 18.96 6.27
N ASN A 89 -10.84 18.65 5.19
CA ASN A 89 -10.45 19.64 4.20
C ASN A 89 -11.65 20.33 3.54
N LEU A 90 -12.69 19.58 3.14
CA LEU A 90 -13.90 20.15 2.55
C LEU A 90 -14.67 21.04 3.54
N VAL A 91 -14.76 20.65 4.81
CA VAL A 91 -15.39 21.45 5.86
C VAL A 91 -14.63 22.75 6.11
N LEU A 92 -13.30 22.70 6.14
CA LEU A 92 -12.47 23.91 6.23
C LEU A 92 -12.67 24.80 5.00
N ALA A 93 -12.71 24.23 3.80
CA ALA A 93 -12.95 24.97 2.56
C ALA A 93 -14.34 25.63 2.54
N ILE A 94 -15.39 24.98 3.07
CA ILE A 94 -16.70 25.60 3.28
C ILE A 94 -16.59 26.82 4.18
N GLY A 95 -15.86 26.70 5.31
CA GLY A 95 -15.64 27.80 6.24
C GLY A 95 -14.95 29.00 5.59
N PHE A 96 -13.90 28.75 4.80
CA PHE A 96 -13.19 29.81 4.05
C PHE A 96 -14.10 30.49 3.02
N ASN A 97 -14.84 29.73 2.20
CA ASN A 97 -15.77 30.30 1.22
C ASN A 97 -16.86 31.15 1.88
N VAL A 98 -17.40 30.71 3.03
CA VAL A 98 -18.36 31.51 3.80
C VAL A 98 -17.72 32.79 4.33
N GLY A 99 -16.46 32.72 4.81
CA GLY A 99 -15.71 33.90 5.24
C GLY A 99 -15.58 34.95 4.14
N TYR A 100 -15.08 34.55 2.96
CA TYR A 100 -14.90 35.46 1.82
C TYR A 100 -16.24 36.07 1.35
N LEU A 101 -17.30 35.26 1.29
CA LEU A 101 -18.64 35.76 0.91
C LEU A 101 -19.22 36.77 1.93
N VAL A 102 -18.84 36.66 3.20
CA VAL A 102 -19.31 37.58 4.26
C VAL A 102 -18.52 38.89 4.26
N GLU A 103 -17.23 38.88 3.93
CA GLU A 103 -16.41 40.09 3.81
C GLU A 103 -16.95 41.03 2.72
N GLY A 104 -17.39 40.47 1.58
CA GLY A 104 -18.19 41.20 0.59
C GLY A 104 -17.43 42.22 -0.28
N ASP A 105 -16.10 42.24 -0.22
CA ASP A 105 -15.22 43.11 -1.01
C ASP A 105 -14.89 42.55 -2.41
N GLU A 106 -15.53 41.45 -2.80
CA GLU A 106 -15.19 40.63 -3.97
C GLU A 106 -15.89 41.10 -5.27
N THR A 107 -15.22 40.94 -6.42
CA THR A 107 -15.84 41.23 -7.72
C THR A 107 -16.93 40.20 -8.06
N ARG A 108 -17.87 40.55 -8.95
CA ARG A 108 -18.95 39.63 -9.37
C ARG A 108 -18.45 38.27 -9.86
N LEU A 109 -17.28 38.22 -10.48
CA LEU A 109 -16.69 36.97 -10.95
C LEU A 109 -16.14 36.12 -9.79
N GLN A 110 -15.53 36.75 -8.79
CA GLN A 110 -15.04 36.09 -7.58
C GLN A 110 -16.20 35.55 -6.74
N THR A 111 -17.25 36.35 -6.52
CA THR A 111 -18.47 35.91 -5.84
C THR A 111 -19.11 34.70 -6.53
N PHE A 112 -19.14 34.69 -7.88
CA PHE A 112 -19.63 33.53 -8.63
C PHE A 112 -18.76 32.29 -8.37
N GLY A 113 -17.44 32.45 -8.40
CA GLY A 113 -16.49 31.37 -8.09
C GLY A 113 -16.66 30.82 -6.67
N GLU A 114 -16.82 31.68 -5.67
CA GLU A 114 -17.02 31.31 -4.26
C GLU A 114 -18.35 30.57 -4.05
N ILE A 115 -19.44 31.04 -4.66
CA ILE A 115 -20.74 30.37 -4.61
C ILE A 115 -20.63 28.98 -5.25
N PHE A 116 -19.93 28.88 -6.38
CA PHE A 116 -19.70 27.61 -7.07
C PHE A 116 -18.86 26.65 -6.21
N GLY A 117 -17.76 27.15 -5.65
CA GLY A 117 -16.89 26.40 -4.74
C GLY A 117 -17.64 25.88 -3.52
N LEU A 118 -18.34 26.77 -2.82
CA LEU A 118 -19.19 26.43 -1.67
C LEU A 118 -20.23 25.34 -2.02
N SER A 119 -20.93 25.51 -3.15
CA SER A 119 -21.92 24.53 -3.62
C SER A 119 -21.27 23.17 -3.90
N PHE A 120 -20.10 23.17 -4.54
CA PHE A 120 -19.32 21.97 -4.80
C PHE A 120 -18.87 21.30 -3.51
N HIS A 121 -18.30 22.02 -2.54
CA HIS A 121 -17.83 21.45 -1.29
C HIS A 121 -18.97 20.88 -0.46
N ILE A 122 -20.13 21.54 -0.40
CA ILE A 122 -21.32 21.02 0.28
C ILE A 122 -21.79 19.73 -0.40
N ALA A 123 -21.95 19.74 -1.72
CA ALA A 123 -22.39 18.57 -2.48
C ALA A 123 -21.42 17.38 -2.32
N ALA A 124 -20.12 17.62 -2.47
CA ALA A 124 -19.08 16.62 -2.28
C ALA A 124 -19.09 16.05 -0.86
N THR A 125 -19.23 16.91 0.16
CA THR A 125 -19.33 16.50 1.56
C THR A 125 -20.54 15.60 1.79
N VAL A 126 -21.72 15.98 1.30
CA VAL A 126 -22.94 15.17 1.42
C VAL A 126 -22.77 13.81 0.74
N ILE A 127 -22.23 13.76 -0.49
CA ILE A 127 -21.99 12.49 -1.20
C ILE A 127 -21.02 11.60 -0.41
N LEU A 128 -19.93 12.17 0.12
CA LEU A 128 -18.94 11.43 0.91
C LEU A 128 -19.52 10.93 2.25
N LEU A 129 -20.37 11.71 2.92
CA LEU A 129 -21.09 11.29 4.12
C LEU A 129 -22.04 10.13 3.83
N LEU A 130 -22.80 10.19 2.74
CA LEU A 130 -23.68 9.11 2.30
C LEU A 130 -22.89 7.85 1.91
N ALA A 131 -21.68 8.02 1.37
CA ALA A 131 -20.77 6.95 1.01
C ALA A 131 -19.89 6.45 2.17
N TYR A 132 -20.12 6.89 3.42
CA TYR A 132 -19.25 6.56 4.57
C TYR A 132 -18.98 5.07 4.76
N LYS A 133 -19.96 4.20 4.46
CA LYS A 133 -19.83 2.75 4.57
C LYS A 133 -18.89 2.13 3.51
N GLU A 134 -18.61 2.86 2.43
CA GLU A 134 -17.69 2.44 1.37
C GLU A 134 -16.22 2.58 1.75
N PHE A 135 -15.91 3.43 2.75
CA PHE A 135 -14.57 3.68 3.28
C PHE A 135 -14.32 2.86 4.55
N TRP A 136 -14.38 1.54 4.40
CA TRP A 136 -14.31 0.59 5.51
C TRP A 136 -12.87 0.23 5.93
N ALA A 137 -11.88 0.44 5.06
CA ALA A 137 -10.54 -0.10 5.27
C ALA A 137 -9.82 0.61 6.42
N LYS A 138 -9.41 -0.18 7.42
CA LYS A 138 -8.69 0.29 8.61
C LYS A 138 -7.18 0.33 8.36
N VAL A 139 -6.50 1.23 9.06
CA VAL A 139 -5.03 1.28 9.14
C VAL A 139 -4.62 0.71 10.50
N ARG A 140 -3.60 -0.17 10.52
CA ARG A 140 -3.09 -0.78 11.77
C ARG A 140 -2.43 0.30 12.64
N ARG A 141 -2.79 0.38 13.93
CA ARG A 141 -2.40 1.45 14.85
C ARG A 141 -0.87 1.60 15.03
N GLY A 142 -0.13 0.49 15.13
CA GLY A 142 1.33 0.53 15.33
C GLY A 142 2.12 1.07 14.13
N ALA A 143 1.59 0.90 12.91
CA ALA A 143 2.23 1.41 11.69
C ALA A 143 2.15 2.94 11.60
N LEU A 144 1.10 3.55 12.15
CA LEU A 144 0.92 5.01 12.14
C LEU A 144 1.99 5.71 12.99
N LEU A 145 2.34 5.17 14.16
CA LEU A 145 3.36 5.78 15.02
C LEU A 145 4.74 5.77 14.36
N LYS A 146 5.13 4.63 13.76
CA LYS A 146 6.40 4.51 13.01
C LYS A 146 6.44 5.49 11.85
N ALA A 147 5.37 5.54 11.03
CA ALA A 147 5.28 6.47 9.91
C ALA A 147 5.32 7.94 10.34
N ALA A 148 4.63 8.30 11.43
CA ALA A 148 4.66 9.65 11.98
C ALA A 148 6.05 10.04 12.48
N ALA A 149 6.73 9.14 13.22
CA ALA A 149 8.09 9.37 13.67
C ALA A 149 9.06 9.54 12.49
N THR A 150 8.94 8.71 11.45
CA THR A 150 9.70 8.84 10.21
C THR A 150 9.43 10.16 9.50
N LEU A 151 8.17 10.60 9.43
CA LEU A 151 7.80 11.88 8.82
C LEU A 151 8.41 13.06 9.58
N VAL A 152 8.32 13.06 10.90
CA VAL A 152 8.90 14.11 11.74
C VAL A 152 10.42 14.16 11.57
N ALA A 153 11.10 13.01 11.65
CA ALA A 153 12.54 12.95 11.44
C ALA A 153 12.95 13.44 10.04
N GLY A 154 12.23 13.00 9.00
CA GLY A 154 12.47 13.45 7.62
C GLY A 154 12.25 14.95 7.43
N ASN A 155 11.20 15.52 8.03
CA ASN A 155 10.94 16.96 7.98
C ASN A 155 12.01 17.76 8.72
N VAL A 156 12.43 17.33 9.92
CA VAL A 156 13.52 18.00 10.66
C VAL A 156 14.80 18.02 9.83
N ILE A 157 15.19 16.88 9.24
CA ILE A 157 16.36 16.82 8.36
C ILE A 157 16.18 17.75 7.14
N GLY A 158 15.03 17.69 6.48
CA GLY A 158 14.71 18.54 5.33
C GLY A 158 14.75 20.04 5.64
N ILE A 159 14.21 20.44 6.79
CA ILE A 159 14.23 21.83 7.28
C ILE A 159 15.66 22.29 7.57
N LEU A 160 16.46 21.47 8.26
CA LEU A 160 17.85 21.82 8.58
C LEU A 160 18.69 21.97 7.30
N LEU A 161 18.52 21.08 6.32
CA LEU A 161 19.18 21.19 5.02
C LEU A 161 18.71 22.43 4.24
N ALA A 162 17.40 22.69 4.22
CA ALA A 162 16.84 23.87 3.57
C ALA A 162 17.34 25.17 4.21
N TRP A 163 17.38 25.22 5.54
CA TRP A 163 17.90 26.36 6.29
C TRP A 163 19.38 26.58 6.01
N GLY A 164 20.21 25.54 6.03
CA GLY A 164 21.63 25.64 5.66
C GLY A 164 21.85 26.14 4.23
N LEU A 165 21.01 25.72 3.28
CA LEU A 165 21.05 26.24 1.90
C LEU A 165 20.65 27.72 1.82
N LEU A 166 19.68 28.17 2.63
CA LEU A 166 19.32 29.59 2.71
C LEU A 166 20.41 30.43 3.37
N GLU A 167 21.23 29.87 4.27
CA GLU A 167 22.39 30.58 4.81
C GLU A 167 23.51 30.75 3.78
N LEU A 168 23.72 29.75 2.92
CA LEU A 168 24.75 29.79 1.88
C LEU A 168 24.34 30.60 0.64
N PHE A 169 23.06 30.53 0.28
CA PHE A 169 22.50 31.14 -0.94
C PHE A 169 21.23 31.94 -0.63
N PRO A 170 21.31 33.00 0.21
CA PRO A 170 20.12 33.69 0.71
C PRO A 170 19.36 34.49 -0.35
N GLY A 171 19.99 34.85 -1.46
CA GLY A 171 19.43 35.83 -2.38
C GLY A 171 19.19 37.16 -1.66
N SER A 172 17.97 37.69 -1.72
CA SER A 172 17.58 38.88 -0.95
C SER A 172 16.84 38.56 0.36
N LEU A 173 16.69 37.28 0.72
CA LEU A 173 15.95 36.86 1.91
C LEU A 173 16.71 37.23 3.19
N GLU A 174 16.04 37.98 4.06
CA GLU A 174 16.61 38.45 5.32
C GLU A 174 16.86 37.29 6.32
N PRO A 175 17.93 37.35 7.14
CA PRO A 175 18.32 36.25 8.04
C PRO A 175 17.22 35.75 8.97
N GLU A 176 16.43 36.66 9.54
CA GLU A 176 15.38 36.35 10.52
C GLU A 176 14.23 35.51 9.93
N TYR A 177 14.00 35.59 8.63
CA TYR A 177 12.93 34.85 7.94
C TYR A 177 13.38 33.48 7.41
N ARG A 178 14.70 33.18 7.36
CA ARG A 178 15.23 31.98 6.68
C ARG A 178 14.69 30.67 7.25
N LEU A 179 14.69 30.53 8.57
CA LEU A 179 14.18 29.32 9.23
C LEU A 179 12.65 29.16 9.02
N ALA A 180 11.89 30.24 9.22
CA ALA A 180 10.44 30.23 9.03
C ALA A 180 10.09 29.92 7.56
N TYR A 181 10.85 30.46 6.61
CA TYR A 181 10.71 30.18 5.18
C TYR A 181 11.01 28.72 4.84
N ALA A 182 12.08 28.14 5.41
CA ALA A 182 12.40 26.72 5.26
C ALA A 182 11.29 25.82 5.81
N ILE A 183 10.76 26.12 7.00
CA ILE A 183 9.62 25.40 7.60
C ILE A 183 8.38 25.49 6.68
N ASN A 184 8.04 26.68 6.19
CA ASN A 184 6.90 26.88 5.28
C ASN A 184 7.05 26.05 4.00
N ARG A 185 8.25 26.02 3.41
CA ARG A 185 8.48 25.31 2.13
C ARG A 185 8.59 23.80 2.26
N VAL A 186 9.17 23.29 3.36
CA VAL A 186 9.37 21.84 3.57
C VAL A 186 8.13 21.19 4.19
N SER A 187 7.57 21.79 5.24
CA SER A 187 6.49 21.19 6.04
C SER A 187 5.16 21.94 5.93
N GLY A 188 5.20 23.26 5.73
CA GLY A 188 4.01 24.09 5.55
C GLY A 188 3.44 24.05 4.13
N PHE A 189 4.00 23.22 3.24
CA PHE A 189 3.54 23.04 1.86
C PHE A 189 3.45 24.32 1.02
N ALA A 190 4.16 25.39 1.42
CA ALA A 190 4.08 26.73 0.85
C ALA A 190 2.69 27.39 0.97
N THR A 191 1.94 27.10 2.05
CA THR A 191 0.62 27.71 2.29
C THR A 191 0.69 29.09 2.94
N ALA A 192 1.79 29.42 3.64
CA ALA A 192 1.93 30.77 4.20
C ALA A 192 2.19 31.79 3.10
N ASP A 193 1.55 32.95 3.21
CA ASP A 193 1.62 34.03 2.24
C ASP A 193 3.08 34.46 2.02
N PRO A 194 3.54 34.56 0.76
CA PRO A 194 4.87 35.09 0.44
C PRO A 194 5.17 36.46 1.04
N ASP A 195 4.16 37.30 1.28
CA ASP A 195 4.33 38.66 1.80
C ASP A 195 4.64 38.69 3.31
N LEU A 196 4.55 37.55 3.99
CA LEU A 196 5.02 37.38 5.37
C LEU A 196 6.55 37.32 5.49
N PHE A 197 7.28 37.26 4.37
CA PHE A 197 8.73 37.12 4.34
C PHE A 197 9.38 38.28 3.60
N VAL A 198 10.35 38.95 4.23
CA VAL A 198 11.07 40.06 3.61
C VAL A 198 12.22 39.53 2.74
N GLY A 199 12.11 39.80 1.44
CA GLY A 199 13.07 39.35 0.43
C GLY A 199 12.73 37.98 -0.17
N ARG A 200 13.53 37.52 -1.15
CA ARG A 200 13.28 36.26 -1.86
C ARG A 200 14.56 35.46 -2.11
N PRO A 201 14.56 34.14 -1.86
CA PRO A 201 15.67 33.28 -2.24
C PRO A 201 15.66 33.00 -3.75
N HIS A 202 16.73 32.37 -4.24
CA HIS A 202 16.77 31.91 -5.62
C HIS A 202 15.63 30.92 -5.91
N VAL A 203 14.93 31.11 -7.04
CA VAL A 203 13.70 30.37 -7.37
C VAL A 203 13.88 28.85 -7.37
N PHE A 204 15.07 28.36 -7.76
CA PHE A 204 15.35 26.92 -7.79
C PHE A 204 15.36 26.28 -6.38
N LEU A 205 15.65 27.05 -5.32
CA LEU A 205 15.66 26.55 -3.94
C LEU A 205 14.25 26.14 -3.48
N ASN A 206 13.22 26.83 -3.96
CA ASN A 206 11.83 26.47 -3.65
C ASN A 206 11.48 25.06 -4.14
N ALA A 207 11.99 24.67 -5.32
CA ALA A 207 11.82 23.33 -5.87
C ALA A 207 12.53 22.27 -5.01
N ILE A 208 13.75 22.56 -4.56
CA ILE A 208 14.55 21.66 -3.70
C ILE A 208 13.87 21.47 -2.33
N PHE A 209 13.38 22.54 -1.71
CA PHE A 209 12.73 22.45 -0.39
C PHE A 209 11.41 21.68 -0.46
N GLY A 210 10.63 21.92 -1.51
CA GLY A 210 9.43 21.11 -1.78
C GLY A 210 9.77 19.64 -2.00
N LEU A 211 10.90 19.33 -2.64
CA LEU A 211 11.37 17.95 -2.82
C LEU A 211 11.76 17.29 -1.49
N PHE A 212 12.38 18.01 -0.55
CA PHE A 212 12.66 17.47 0.78
C PHE A 212 11.37 17.08 1.52
N GLY A 213 10.35 17.94 1.49
CA GLY A 213 9.03 17.62 2.06
C GLY A 213 8.37 16.42 1.38
N ALA A 214 8.42 16.37 0.04
CA ALA A 214 7.91 15.24 -0.75
C ALA A 214 8.60 13.92 -0.40
N LEU A 215 9.94 13.91 -0.31
CA LEU A 215 10.71 12.72 0.05
C LEU A 215 10.38 12.25 1.47
N ALA A 216 10.27 13.18 2.44
CA ALA A 216 9.87 12.83 3.80
C ALA A 216 8.49 12.15 3.83
N LEU A 217 7.53 12.66 3.05
CA LEU A 217 6.20 12.05 2.89
C LEU A 217 6.23 10.69 2.21
N ILE A 218 6.99 10.53 1.13
CA ILE A 218 7.14 9.27 0.41
C ILE A 218 7.75 8.21 1.35
N ILE A 219 8.82 8.55 2.06
CA ILE A 219 9.49 7.62 2.99
C ILE A 219 8.53 7.25 4.14
N ALA A 220 7.81 8.22 4.71
CA ALA A 220 6.81 7.95 5.74
C ALA A 220 5.68 7.02 5.23
N ALA A 221 5.19 7.24 4.01
CA ALA A 221 4.21 6.37 3.37
C ALA A 221 4.77 4.96 3.14
N VAL A 222 6.00 4.83 2.66
CA VAL A 222 6.67 3.54 2.49
C VAL A 222 6.79 2.81 3.83
N VAL A 223 7.20 3.49 4.91
CA VAL A 223 7.25 2.90 6.26
C VAL A 223 5.87 2.46 6.75
N LEU A 224 4.83 3.27 6.51
CA LEU A 224 3.45 2.92 6.85
C LEU A 224 3.00 1.62 6.20
N PHE A 225 3.35 1.42 4.92
CA PHE A 225 3.01 0.20 4.17
C PHE A 225 3.92 -0.98 4.53
N GLN A 226 5.21 -0.75 4.77
CA GLN A 226 6.16 -1.81 5.16
C GLN A 226 5.86 -2.37 6.55
N SER A 227 5.42 -1.54 7.50
CA SER A 227 5.08 -2.02 8.84
C SER A 227 3.91 -3.03 8.86
N GLN A 228 3.14 -3.15 7.76
CA GLN A 228 2.13 -4.21 7.61
C GLN A 228 2.77 -5.59 7.34
N ARG A 229 4.01 -5.64 6.85
CA ARG A 229 4.72 -6.88 6.49
C ARG A 229 5.29 -7.63 7.70
N ALA A 230 5.78 -6.91 8.70
CA ALA A 230 6.69 -7.46 9.71
C ALA A 230 6.03 -8.10 10.95
N GLU A 231 4.78 -7.75 11.27
CA GLU A 231 4.08 -8.29 12.45
C GLU A 231 3.01 -9.34 12.11
N ASN A 232 3.16 -9.95 10.94
CA ASN A 232 2.31 -11.01 10.42
C ASN A 232 3.06 -12.35 10.48
N ALA A 233 3.89 -12.57 11.50
CA ALA A 233 4.60 -13.83 11.69
C ALA A 233 3.74 -14.79 12.53
N LEU A 234 3.65 -16.06 12.09
CA LEU A 234 3.05 -17.16 12.82
C LEU A 234 3.53 -17.19 14.28
N THR A 235 2.59 -17.28 15.23
CA THR A 235 2.94 -17.59 16.61
C THR A 235 3.35 -19.06 16.74
N GLY A 236 3.98 -19.43 17.87
CA GLY A 236 4.33 -20.83 18.13
C GLY A 236 3.11 -21.75 18.17
N GLU A 237 1.99 -21.28 18.73
CA GLU A 237 0.73 -22.01 18.77
C GLU A 237 0.13 -22.20 17.37
N ASP A 238 0.18 -21.17 16.53
CA ASP A 238 -0.26 -21.24 15.14
C ASP A 238 0.56 -22.26 14.34
N GLU A 239 1.90 -22.25 14.51
CA GLU A 239 2.80 -23.19 13.84
C GLU A 239 2.46 -24.64 14.23
N SER A 240 2.22 -24.88 15.52
CA SER A 240 1.79 -26.20 16.03
C SER A 240 0.44 -26.65 15.47
N ALA A 241 -0.55 -25.76 15.40
CA ALA A 241 -1.86 -26.07 14.83
C ALA A 241 -1.77 -26.42 13.33
N ILE A 242 -1.02 -25.64 12.55
CA ILE A 242 -0.79 -25.92 11.12
C ILE A 242 -0.10 -27.27 10.94
N ARG A 243 0.92 -27.58 11.76
CA ARG A 243 1.60 -28.89 11.72
C ARG A 243 0.63 -30.04 11.99
N GLY A 244 -0.29 -29.88 12.95
CA GLY A 244 -1.33 -30.88 13.22
C GLY A 244 -2.29 -31.06 12.04
N LEU A 245 -2.70 -29.97 11.37
CA LEU A 245 -3.53 -30.06 10.16
C LEU A 245 -2.78 -30.75 9.01
N LEU A 246 -1.49 -30.48 8.83
CA LEU A 246 -0.66 -31.12 7.80
C LEU A 246 -0.42 -32.61 8.08
N GLU A 247 -0.27 -33.00 9.34
CA GLU A 247 -0.11 -34.41 9.72
C GLU A 247 -1.32 -35.25 9.30
N VAL A 248 -2.53 -34.70 9.47
CA VAL A 248 -3.77 -35.41 9.16
C VAL A 248 -4.17 -35.28 7.68
N TYR A 249 -4.05 -34.08 7.10
CA TYR A 249 -4.62 -33.77 5.78
C TYR A 249 -3.57 -33.41 4.71
N GLY A 250 -2.30 -33.20 5.07
CA GLY A 250 -1.27 -32.67 4.17
C GLY A 250 -0.65 -33.67 3.19
N LYS A 251 -1.02 -34.95 3.22
CA LYS A 251 -0.40 -35.99 2.38
C LYS A 251 -0.55 -35.77 0.87
N ASN A 252 -1.60 -35.06 0.46
CA ASN A 252 -1.93 -34.80 -0.93
C ASN A 252 -1.46 -33.42 -1.42
N ASP A 253 -0.68 -32.69 -0.61
CA ASP A 253 -0.16 -31.37 -0.92
C ASP A 253 1.37 -31.38 -0.78
N SER A 254 2.07 -31.43 -1.93
CA SER A 254 3.53 -31.42 -2.03
C SER A 254 4.15 -30.12 -1.49
N LEU A 255 3.39 -29.02 -1.47
CA LEU A 255 3.82 -27.70 -1.03
C LEU A 255 3.30 -27.35 0.38
N GLY A 256 2.47 -28.20 0.98
CA GLY A 256 1.80 -27.93 2.26
C GLY A 256 2.76 -27.63 3.40
N TYR A 257 3.96 -28.22 3.39
CA TYR A 257 5.00 -27.92 4.39
C TYR A 257 5.40 -26.43 4.41
N PHE A 258 5.34 -25.72 3.27
CA PHE A 258 5.66 -24.29 3.22
C PHE A 258 4.65 -23.42 3.97
N ALA A 259 3.50 -23.94 4.38
CA ALA A 259 2.57 -23.26 5.26
C ALA A 259 3.18 -22.98 6.65
N THR A 260 4.18 -23.77 7.08
CA THR A 260 4.84 -23.58 8.40
C THR A 260 5.96 -22.54 8.39
N ARG A 261 6.16 -21.79 7.29
CA ARG A 261 7.21 -20.78 7.24
C ARG A 261 6.84 -19.57 8.11
N ARG A 262 7.78 -19.14 8.95
CA ARG A 262 7.58 -18.07 9.95
C ARG A 262 7.47 -16.66 9.37
N ASP A 263 7.67 -16.49 8.06
CA ASP A 263 7.43 -15.24 7.34
C ASP A 263 5.97 -15.09 6.86
N LYS A 264 5.10 -16.04 7.21
CA LYS A 264 3.67 -16.05 6.89
C LYS A 264 2.83 -15.82 8.14
N SER A 265 1.60 -15.38 7.92
CA SER A 265 0.48 -15.38 8.86
C SER A 265 -0.52 -16.47 8.51
N VAL A 266 -1.47 -16.70 9.40
CA VAL A 266 -2.56 -17.65 9.20
C VAL A 266 -3.90 -17.06 9.61
N VAL A 267 -4.94 -17.44 8.87
CA VAL A 267 -6.34 -17.32 9.30
C VAL A 267 -6.91 -18.73 9.36
N PHE A 268 -7.43 -19.13 10.52
CA PHE A 268 -8.13 -20.39 10.68
C PHE A 268 -9.61 -20.25 10.33
N ALA A 269 -10.20 -21.34 9.82
CA ALA A 269 -11.65 -21.49 9.81
C ALA A 269 -12.18 -21.39 11.25
N PRO A 270 -13.41 -20.90 11.48
CA PRO A 270 -14.00 -20.80 12.82
C PRO A 270 -14.04 -22.12 13.59
N ASN A 271 -14.09 -23.26 12.89
CA ASN A 271 -14.05 -24.60 13.48
C ASN A 271 -12.64 -25.15 13.72
N GLY A 272 -11.59 -24.42 13.35
CA GLY A 272 -10.18 -24.82 13.50
C GLY A 272 -9.71 -25.95 12.58
N ARG A 273 -10.57 -26.48 11.69
CA ARG A 273 -10.28 -27.67 10.87
C ARG A 273 -9.58 -27.37 9.54
N ALA A 274 -9.49 -26.09 9.17
CA ALA A 274 -8.73 -25.64 8.02
C ALA A 274 -8.14 -24.25 8.27
N ALA A 275 -7.15 -23.86 7.47
CA ALA A 275 -6.48 -22.59 7.60
C ALA A 275 -5.94 -22.08 6.25
N VAL A 276 -5.96 -20.77 6.03
CA VAL A 276 -5.28 -20.12 4.91
C VAL A 276 -4.02 -19.46 5.43
N THR A 277 -2.85 -19.85 4.92
CA THR A 277 -1.59 -19.15 5.20
C THR A 277 -1.34 -18.08 4.15
N TYR A 278 -0.94 -16.89 4.59
CA TYR A 278 -0.82 -15.74 3.71
C TYR A 278 0.30 -14.79 4.15
N ARG A 279 0.67 -13.88 3.27
CA ARG A 279 1.53 -12.73 3.57
C ARG A 279 0.98 -11.48 2.90
N VAL A 280 1.12 -10.32 3.53
CA VAL A 280 0.65 -9.05 2.96
C VAL A 280 1.80 -8.30 2.34
N GLU A 281 1.71 -8.04 1.04
CA GLU A 281 2.72 -7.37 0.22
C GLU A 281 2.10 -6.20 -0.54
N VAL A 282 2.51 -4.96 -0.24
CA VAL A 282 2.07 -3.74 -0.94
C VAL A 282 0.54 -3.66 -1.11
N GLY A 283 -0.21 -4.01 -0.06
CA GLY A 283 -1.68 -3.99 -0.09
C GLY A 283 -2.34 -5.20 -0.75
N VAL A 284 -1.56 -6.20 -1.20
CA VAL A 284 -2.06 -7.51 -1.63
C VAL A 284 -1.90 -8.51 -0.50
N CYS A 285 -2.99 -9.16 -0.10
CA CYS A 285 -2.95 -10.29 0.82
C CYS A 285 -2.78 -11.56 -0.01
N LEU A 286 -1.58 -12.11 -0.05
CA LEU A 286 -1.22 -13.23 -0.90
C LEU A 286 -1.28 -14.54 -0.10
N ALA A 287 -2.29 -15.36 -0.35
CA ALA A 287 -2.34 -16.73 0.14
C ALA A 287 -1.34 -17.60 -0.64
N SER A 288 -0.70 -18.53 0.08
CA SER A 288 0.31 -19.42 -0.47
C SER A 288 -0.26 -20.83 -0.61
N GLY A 289 -0.63 -21.20 -1.83
CA GLY A 289 -1.15 -22.53 -2.15
C GLY A 289 -2.57 -22.75 -1.67
N ASP A 290 -2.87 -24.02 -1.44
CA ASP A 290 -4.18 -24.48 -0.99
C ASP A 290 -4.40 -24.14 0.50
N PRO A 291 -5.66 -24.03 0.94
CA PRO A 291 -5.95 -24.06 2.36
C PRO A 291 -5.44 -25.36 3.00
N VAL A 292 -4.83 -25.25 4.16
CA VAL A 292 -4.31 -26.39 4.93
C VAL A 292 -5.45 -26.99 5.77
N GLY A 293 -5.58 -28.31 5.82
CA GLY A 293 -6.56 -29.01 6.66
C GLY A 293 -7.71 -29.67 5.89
N ASP A 294 -8.83 -29.92 6.55
CA ASP A 294 -9.97 -30.65 5.95
C ASP A 294 -10.58 -29.85 4.78
N PRO A 295 -10.61 -30.41 3.55
CA PRO A 295 -11.29 -29.81 2.39
C PRO A 295 -12.73 -29.34 2.65
N ARG A 296 -13.46 -30.03 3.55
CA ARG A 296 -14.83 -29.65 3.91
C ARG A 296 -14.91 -28.32 4.68
N ALA A 297 -13.80 -27.91 5.29
CA ALA A 297 -13.69 -26.65 6.04
C ALA A 297 -12.99 -25.52 5.23
N TRP A 298 -12.48 -25.80 4.03
CA TRP A 298 -11.77 -24.82 3.21
C TRP A 298 -12.60 -23.58 2.91
N GLN A 299 -13.87 -23.73 2.53
CA GLN A 299 -14.74 -22.59 2.26
C GLN A 299 -14.89 -21.64 3.46
N GLN A 300 -14.90 -22.18 4.68
CA GLN A 300 -14.96 -21.36 5.90
C GLN A 300 -13.64 -20.62 6.15
N ALA A 301 -12.49 -21.27 5.90
CA ALA A 301 -11.18 -20.64 6.01
C ALA A 301 -10.99 -19.52 4.96
N ILE A 302 -11.39 -19.78 3.71
CA ILE A 302 -11.33 -18.79 2.63
C ILE A 302 -12.25 -17.60 2.93
N ALA A 303 -13.47 -17.85 3.42
CA ALA A 303 -14.39 -16.77 3.80
C ALA A 303 -13.82 -15.90 4.92
N ALA A 304 -13.25 -16.50 5.97
CA ALA A 304 -12.60 -15.75 7.06
C ALA A 304 -11.40 -14.94 6.57
N TRP A 305 -10.61 -15.50 5.65
CA TRP A 305 -9.48 -14.80 5.03
C TRP A 305 -9.92 -13.64 4.14
N LEU A 306 -10.99 -13.80 3.35
CA LEU A 306 -11.58 -12.73 2.54
C LEU A 306 -12.17 -11.61 3.40
N GLU A 307 -12.81 -11.96 4.51
CA GLU A 307 -13.27 -10.98 5.50
C GLU A 307 -12.08 -10.20 6.07
N LEU A 308 -10.98 -10.87 6.41
CA LEU A 308 -9.76 -10.20 6.87
C LEU A 308 -9.22 -9.23 5.82
N CYS A 309 -9.14 -9.65 4.56
CA CYS A 309 -8.75 -8.77 3.44
C CYS A 309 -9.68 -7.55 3.36
N GLN A 310 -10.98 -7.76 3.57
CA GLN A 310 -11.99 -6.70 3.66
C GLN A 310 -11.96 -5.89 4.97
N VAL A 311 -11.27 -6.28 6.03
CA VAL A 311 -11.11 -5.36 7.19
C VAL A 311 -10.02 -4.34 6.91
N TYR A 312 -8.96 -4.76 6.23
CA TYR A 312 -7.75 -3.97 6.02
C TYR A 312 -7.64 -3.34 4.63
N GLY A 313 -8.53 -3.68 3.71
CA GLY A 313 -8.53 -3.15 2.35
C GLY A 313 -7.40 -3.74 1.53
N TRP A 314 -7.12 -5.03 1.75
CA TRP A 314 -6.13 -5.76 0.97
C TRP A 314 -6.80 -6.41 -0.23
N ALA A 315 -6.13 -6.36 -1.38
CA ALA A 315 -6.53 -7.15 -2.54
C ALA A 315 -6.18 -8.61 -2.27
N PRO A 316 -7.15 -9.55 -2.25
CA PRO A 316 -6.85 -10.96 -2.09
C PRO A 316 -6.19 -11.51 -3.35
N GLY A 317 -5.13 -12.29 -3.18
CA GLY A 317 -4.48 -13.03 -4.26
C GLY A 317 -4.04 -14.40 -3.76
N VAL A 318 -3.91 -15.37 -4.66
CA VAL A 318 -3.44 -16.72 -4.34
C VAL A 318 -2.35 -17.09 -5.33
N MET A 319 -1.24 -17.65 -4.83
CA MET A 319 -0.15 -18.14 -5.67
C MET A 319 0.10 -19.62 -5.39
N GLY A 320 0.23 -20.41 -6.46
CA GLY A 320 0.58 -21.84 -6.36
C GLY A 320 -0.53 -22.73 -5.81
N ALA A 321 -1.81 -22.36 -6.01
CA ALA A 321 -2.93 -23.24 -5.68
C ALA A 321 -2.98 -24.43 -6.65
N SER A 322 -3.29 -25.62 -6.14
CA SER A 322 -3.62 -26.78 -6.96
C SER A 322 -4.92 -26.53 -7.72
N SER A 323 -5.28 -27.44 -8.63
CA SER A 323 -6.58 -27.41 -9.31
C SER A 323 -7.76 -27.44 -8.32
N THR A 324 -7.63 -28.21 -7.24
CA THR A 324 -8.68 -28.35 -6.20
C THR A 324 -8.77 -27.08 -5.36
N GLY A 325 -7.64 -26.53 -4.92
CA GLY A 325 -7.62 -25.26 -4.18
C GLY A 325 -8.12 -24.10 -5.05
N ALA A 326 -7.69 -24.01 -6.30
CA ALA A 326 -8.15 -23.00 -7.25
C ALA A 326 -9.68 -23.06 -7.45
N GLN A 327 -10.26 -24.26 -7.51
CA GLN A 327 -11.71 -24.42 -7.54
C GLN A 327 -12.36 -23.86 -6.26
N ALA A 328 -11.83 -24.18 -5.07
CA ALA A 328 -12.36 -23.66 -3.81
C ALA A 328 -12.31 -22.13 -3.75
N TYR A 329 -11.21 -21.51 -4.19
CA TYR A 329 -11.10 -20.05 -4.28
C TYR A 329 -12.06 -19.44 -5.31
N ARG A 330 -12.30 -20.12 -6.45
CA ARG A 330 -13.28 -19.68 -7.46
C ARG A 330 -14.70 -19.69 -6.92
N GLU A 331 -15.07 -20.72 -6.18
CA GLU A 331 -16.38 -20.81 -5.51
C GLU A 331 -16.59 -19.66 -4.50
N ALA A 332 -15.51 -19.15 -3.91
CA ALA A 332 -15.50 -17.98 -3.04
C ALA A 332 -15.45 -16.63 -3.79
N GLY A 333 -15.46 -16.62 -5.12
CA GLY A 333 -15.55 -15.41 -5.95
C GLY A 333 -14.22 -14.89 -6.51
N LEU A 334 -13.12 -15.63 -6.40
CA LEU A 334 -11.87 -15.30 -7.08
C LEU A 334 -11.86 -15.81 -8.53
N ASN A 335 -10.98 -15.21 -9.34
CA ASN A 335 -10.65 -15.75 -10.66
C ASN A 335 -9.38 -16.61 -10.55
N ALA A 336 -9.30 -17.67 -11.36
CA ALA A 336 -8.11 -18.52 -11.45
C ALA A 336 -7.48 -18.40 -12.83
N LEU A 337 -6.15 -18.34 -12.88
CA LEU A 337 -5.34 -18.34 -14.09
C LEU A 337 -4.33 -19.48 -13.99
N GLN A 338 -4.16 -20.25 -15.06
CA GLN A 338 -3.16 -21.33 -15.08
C GLN A 338 -1.75 -20.72 -15.08
N LEU A 339 -0.96 -21.03 -14.05
CA LEU A 339 0.41 -20.54 -13.91
C LEU A 339 1.43 -21.48 -14.55
N GLY A 340 1.20 -22.80 -14.40
CA GLY A 340 2.08 -23.86 -14.87
C GLY A 340 1.73 -25.18 -14.23
N ASP A 341 2.51 -26.22 -14.54
CA ASP A 341 2.30 -27.58 -14.06
C ASP A 341 3.38 -27.98 -13.06
N GLU A 342 3.00 -28.80 -12.07
CA GLU A 342 3.92 -29.41 -11.13
C GLU A 342 4.36 -30.80 -11.63
N ALA A 343 5.67 -31.04 -11.65
CA ALA A 343 6.24 -32.34 -11.99
C ALA A 343 6.25 -33.25 -10.74
N ILE A 344 5.23 -34.08 -10.58
CA ILE A 344 5.11 -35.02 -9.46
C ILE A 344 5.70 -36.37 -9.83
N LEU A 345 6.62 -36.87 -9.00
CA LEU A 345 7.19 -38.22 -9.10
C LEU A 345 6.64 -39.10 -7.97
N TYR A 346 6.10 -40.26 -8.32
CA TYR A 346 5.62 -41.27 -7.38
C TYR A 346 6.72 -42.30 -7.12
N PRO A 347 7.42 -42.26 -5.96
CA PRO A 347 8.65 -43.03 -5.76
C PRO A 347 8.44 -44.55 -5.71
N ASP A 348 7.23 -44.99 -5.36
CA ASP A 348 6.80 -46.39 -5.32
C ASP A 348 6.73 -47.04 -6.71
N SER A 349 6.42 -46.25 -7.74
CA SER A 349 6.33 -46.70 -9.14
C SER A 349 7.51 -46.24 -10.00
N PHE A 350 8.40 -45.40 -9.46
CA PHE A 350 9.55 -44.88 -10.19
C PHE A 350 10.69 -45.91 -10.27
N HIS A 351 11.07 -46.30 -11.49
CA HIS A 351 12.18 -47.23 -11.73
C HIS A 351 13.14 -46.72 -12.80
N LEU A 352 14.44 -46.84 -12.53
CA LEU A 352 15.49 -46.44 -13.48
C LEU A 352 15.75 -47.46 -14.59
N SER A 353 15.13 -48.63 -14.58
CA SER A 353 15.43 -49.74 -15.52
C SER A 353 14.88 -49.53 -16.93
N GLY A 354 13.83 -48.72 -17.10
CA GLY A 354 13.14 -48.54 -18.38
C GLY A 354 13.99 -47.87 -19.47
N PRO A 355 13.68 -48.07 -20.76
CA PRO A 355 14.44 -47.52 -21.88
C PRO A 355 14.55 -45.98 -21.84
N ASP A 356 13.46 -45.29 -21.48
CA ASP A 356 13.40 -43.82 -21.40
C ASP A 356 14.32 -43.23 -20.32
N MET A 357 14.71 -44.03 -19.32
CA MET A 357 15.60 -43.61 -18.23
C MET A 357 17.09 -43.75 -18.58
N ARG A 358 17.45 -44.10 -19.83
CA ARG A 358 18.85 -44.26 -20.26
C ARG A 358 19.71 -43.03 -19.94
N ALA A 359 19.20 -41.83 -20.24
CA ALA A 359 19.92 -40.58 -19.98
C ALA A 359 20.17 -40.38 -18.47
N VAL A 360 19.15 -40.61 -17.63
CA VAL A 360 19.26 -40.51 -16.17
C VAL A 360 20.26 -41.52 -15.62
N ARG A 361 20.21 -42.80 -16.07
CA ARG A 361 21.18 -43.83 -15.66
C ARG A 361 22.62 -43.44 -16.00
N GLN A 362 22.85 -42.89 -17.19
CA GLN A 362 24.17 -42.44 -17.60
C GLN A 362 24.67 -41.27 -16.74
N ALA A 363 23.80 -40.31 -16.42
CA ALA A 363 24.12 -39.20 -15.52
C ALA A 363 24.49 -39.70 -14.11
N VAL A 364 23.69 -40.60 -13.53
CA VAL A 364 23.98 -41.21 -12.21
C VAL A 364 25.32 -41.96 -12.23
N THR A 365 25.58 -42.75 -13.27
CA THR A 365 26.84 -43.50 -13.41
C THR A 365 28.04 -42.56 -13.48
N ARG A 366 27.92 -41.46 -14.23
CA ARG A 366 28.96 -40.43 -14.33
C ARG A 366 29.23 -39.78 -12.97
N ALA A 367 28.19 -39.34 -12.27
CA ALA A 367 28.33 -38.72 -10.94
C ALA A 367 29.02 -39.67 -9.94
N ARG A 368 28.65 -40.95 -9.93
CA ARG A 368 29.29 -41.96 -9.08
C ARG A 368 30.77 -42.19 -9.43
N ARG A 369 31.11 -42.24 -10.73
CA ARG A 369 32.51 -42.35 -11.19
C ARG A 369 33.36 -41.15 -10.76
N SER A 370 32.74 -39.97 -10.64
CA SER A 370 33.38 -38.76 -10.11
C SER A 370 33.45 -38.72 -8.57
N GLY A 371 33.07 -39.80 -7.87
CA GLY A 371 33.13 -39.88 -6.40
C GLY A 371 32.02 -39.11 -5.68
N LEU A 372 30.96 -38.68 -6.40
CA LEU A 372 29.87 -37.91 -5.80
C LEU A 372 29.01 -38.82 -4.92
N SER A 373 28.81 -38.40 -3.67
CA SER A 373 27.96 -39.07 -2.68
C SER A 373 26.87 -38.14 -2.19
N VAL A 374 25.75 -38.72 -1.76
CA VAL A 374 24.61 -37.99 -1.21
C VAL A 374 24.41 -38.43 0.24
N ARG A 375 24.26 -37.47 1.14
CA ARG A 375 23.99 -37.71 2.56
C ARG A 375 22.71 -36.98 2.94
N MET A 376 21.77 -37.71 3.54
CA MET A 376 20.54 -37.16 4.10
C MET A 376 20.71 -36.98 5.61
N ARG A 377 20.37 -35.81 6.13
CA ARG A 377 20.38 -35.48 7.57
C ARG A 377 19.08 -34.77 7.94
N ARG A 378 18.65 -34.90 9.19
CA ARG A 378 17.52 -34.12 9.70
C ARG A 378 17.99 -32.70 10.06
N HIS A 379 17.12 -31.71 9.90
CA HIS A 379 17.43 -30.32 10.27
C HIS A 379 17.92 -30.21 11.73
N ARG A 380 17.27 -30.91 12.68
CA ARG A 380 17.66 -30.94 14.10
C ARG A 380 19.07 -31.48 14.39
N GLU A 381 19.72 -32.10 13.41
CA GLU A 381 21.07 -32.66 13.55
C GLU A 381 22.15 -31.65 13.19
N PHE A 382 21.79 -30.46 12.69
CA PHE A 382 22.73 -29.39 12.37
C PHE A 382 22.88 -28.44 13.56
N SER A 383 24.13 -28.12 13.91
CA SER A 383 24.40 -26.96 14.76
C SER A 383 24.15 -25.66 13.99
N ALA A 384 24.01 -24.53 14.70
CA ALA A 384 23.89 -23.22 14.07
C ALA A 384 25.10 -22.90 13.16
N GLU A 385 26.30 -23.30 13.58
CA GLU A 385 27.54 -23.14 12.80
C GLU A 385 27.56 -24.01 11.54
N GLU A 386 27.07 -25.25 11.60
CA GLU A 386 26.96 -26.12 10.42
C GLU A 386 25.87 -25.63 9.45
N MET A 387 24.83 -24.95 9.95
CA MET A 387 23.73 -24.43 9.13
C MET A 387 24.11 -23.17 8.36
N ALA A 388 24.95 -22.28 8.93
CA ALA A 388 25.39 -21.05 8.27
C ALA A 388 25.97 -21.25 6.85
N PRO A 389 26.90 -22.18 6.60
CA PRO A 389 27.40 -22.44 5.24
C PRO A 389 26.37 -23.12 4.33
N VAL A 390 25.39 -23.84 4.88
CA VAL A 390 24.27 -24.41 4.11
C VAL A 390 23.38 -23.30 3.58
N ILE A 391 23.01 -22.35 4.44
CA ILE A 391 22.21 -21.16 4.07
C ILE A 391 22.95 -20.36 2.99
N LYS A 392 24.24 -20.05 3.20
CA LYS A 392 25.04 -19.28 2.24
C LYS A 392 25.16 -19.93 0.85
N ARG A 393 25.01 -21.25 0.74
CA ARG A 393 25.04 -21.96 -0.55
C ARG A 393 23.67 -22.06 -1.21
N ALA A 394 22.61 -21.81 -0.47
CA ALA A 394 21.23 -21.86 -0.94
C ALA A 394 20.73 -20.50 -1.45
N ASP A 395 21.23 -19.40 -0.87
CA ASP A 395 21.12 -18.03 -1.41
C ASP A 395 22.04 -17.84 -2.63
#